data_AF-W1XMS2-F1
#
_entry.id   AF-W1XMS2-F1
#
_cell.length_a   1.000
_cell.length_b   1.000
_cell.length_c   1.000
_cell.angle_alpha   90.00
_cell.angle_beta   90.00
_cell.angle_gamma   90.00
#
_symmetry.space_group_name_H-M   'P 1'
#
loop_
_entity.id
_entity.type
_entity.pdbx_description
1 polymer ?
#
loop_
_entity_poly.entity_id
_entity_poly.type
_entity_poly.pdbx_seq_one_letter_code
_entity_poly.pdbx_strand_id
1 'polypeptide(L)' 'MILLSQIAFRRRLPPEEVKALKFKVPGGVATTIGGLIFLLFIIGLIGYHPDTRISLYVGFAWIVVLLIGWIFKRR' A
#
# COMPACT_ATOMS: atom_id res chain seq x y z
N MET A 1 1.55 0.32 -2.08
CA MET A 1 2.75 -0.52 -1.87
C MET A 1 3.97 0.30 -1.41
N ILE A 2 4.42 1.33 -2.15
CA ILE A 2 5.60 2.15 -1.76
C ILE A 2 5.44 2.87 -0.41
N LEU A 3 4.25 3.40 -0.09
CA LEU A 3 4.01 4.11 1.17
C LEU A 3 4.00 3.18 2.40
N LEU A 4 3.39 1.99 2.27
CA LEU A 4 3.39 0.98 3.33
C LEU A 4 4.79 0.40 3.55
N SER A 5 5.57 0.18 2.49
CA SER A 5 7.00 -0.17 2.62
C SER A 5 7.81 0.95 3.28
N GLN A 6 7.53 2.24 3.02
CA GLN A 6 8.17 3.34 3.75
C GLN A 6 7.84 3.35 5.24
N ILE A 7 6.56 3.13 5.61
CA ILE A 7 6.15 3.07 7.02
C ILE A 7 6.78 1.87 7.72
N ALA A 8 6.75 0.69 7.09
CA ALA A 8 7.33 -0.53 7.65
C ALA A 8 8.87 -0.45 7.78
N PHE A 9 9.55 0.17 6.81
CA PHE A 9 10.99 0.41 6.85
C PHE A 9 11.37 1.38 7.98
N ARG A 10 10.62 2.48 8.13
CA ARG A 10 10.84 3.43 9.24
C ARG A 10 10.48 2.85 10.62
N ARG A 11 9.52 1.93 10.71
CA ARG A 11 9.15 1.26 11.97
C ARG A 11 10.16 0.21 12.44
N ARG A 12 10.92 -0.39 11.51
CA ARG A 12 11.96 -1.38 11.84
C ARG A 12 13.33 -0.76 12.13
N LEU A 13 13.54 0.53 11.85
CA LEU A 13 14.82 1.20 12.11
C LEU A 13 14.83 1.86 13.50
N PRO A 14 15.89 1.64 14.32
CA PRO A 14 16.12 2.37 15.55
C PRO A 14 16.18 3.89 15.31
N PRO A 15 15.74 4.73 16.28
CA PRO A 15 15.71 6.19 16.13
C PRO A 15 17.07 6.83 15.78
N GLU A 16 18.18 6.13 16.03
CA GLU A 16 19.53 6.56 15.67
C GLU A 16 19.84 6.42 14.16
N GLU A 17 19.40 5.33 13.50
CA GLU A 17 19.59 5.13 12.06
C GLU A 17 18.65 6.01 11.21
N VAL A 18 17.47 6.35 11.74
CA VAL A 18 16.54 7.31 11.11
C VAL A 18 17.16 8.72 11.01
N LYS A 19 18.06 9.08 11.93
CA LYS A 19 18.80 10.34 11.88
C LYS A 19 19.96 10.33 10.87
N ALA A 20 20.54 9.16 10.58
CA ALA A 20 21.66 8.98 9.63
C ALA A 20 21.22 8.91 8.15
N LEU A 21 19.92 8.83 7.87
CA LEU A 21 19.39 8.80 6.51
C LEU A 21 19.63 10.11 5.76
N LYS A 22 20.51 10.03 4.75
CA LYS A 22 20.98 11.13 3.87
C LYS A 22 19.86 11.83 3.08
N PHE A 23 18.74 11.14 2.85
CA PHE A 23 17.56 11.66 2.15
C PHE A 23 16.33 11.62 3.06
N LYS A 24 16.16 12.65 3.89
CA LYS A 24 14.93 12.83 4.68
C LYS A 24 13.81 13.28 3.75
N VAL A 25 12.72 12.50 3.73
CA VAL A 25 11.46 12.94 3.15
C VAL A 25 10.94 14.14 3.96
N PRO A 26 10.72 15.33 3.36
CA PRO A 26 10.20 16.48 4.08
C PRO A 26 8.82 16.14 4.66
N GLY A 27 8.70 16.18 5.99
CA GLY A 27 7.45 15.88 6.73
C GLY A 27 7.30 14.45 7.30
N GLY A 28 8.30 13.57 7.11
CA GLY A 28 8.40 12.30 7.86
C GLY A 28 7.16 11.39 7.79
N VAL A 29 6.73 10.86 8.93
CA VAL A 29 5.61 9.90 9.05
C VAL A 29 4.25 10.55 8.76
N ALA A 30 4.08 11.84 9.04
CA ALA A 30 2.83 12.56 8.83
C ALA A 30 2.45 12.64 7.34
N THR A 31 3.42 12.97 6.47
CA THR A 31 3.20 12.98 5.01
C THR A 31 2.84 11.59 4.49
N THR A 32 3.42 10.53 5.07
CA THR A 32 3.12 9.15 4.66
C THR A 32 1.72 8.72 5.10
N ILE A 33 1.25 9.13 6.27
CA ILE A 33 -0.13 8.91 6.72
C ILE A 33 -1.11 9.70 5.83
N GLY A 34 -0.79 10.95 5.49
CA GLY A 34 -1.60 11.74 4.56
C GLY A 34 -1.74 11.06 3.19
N GLY A 35 -0.64 10.55 2.64
CA GLY A 35 -0.66 9.77 1.40
C GLY A 35 -1.45 8.47 1.50
N LEU A 36 -1.44 7.80 2.66
CA LEU A 36 -2.24 6.59 2.89
C LEU A 36 -3.74 6.90 2.95
N ILE A 37 -4.13 7.96 3.66
CA ILE A 37 -5.51 8.43 3.73
C ILE A 37 -6.00 8.81 2.33
N PHE A 38 -5.17 9.54 1.57
CA PHE A 38 -5.49 9.91 0.19
C PHE A 38 -5.67 8.70 -0.72
N LEU A 39 -4.83 7.67 -0.57
CA LEU A 39 -4.98 6.42 -1.32
C LEU A 39 -6.28 5.69 -0.98
N LEU A 40 -6.62 5.59 0.31
CA LEU A 40 -7.89 4.99 0.75
C LEU A 40 -9.09 5.77 0.23
N PHE A 41 -8.99 7.09 0.20
CA PHE A 41 -10.01 7.97 -0.38
C PHE A 41 -10.23 7.69 -1.87
N ILE A 42 -9.16 7.55 -2.65
CA ILE A 42 -9.26 7.17 -4.08
C ILE A 42 -9.93 5.81 -4.25
N ILE A 43 -9.54 4.81 -3.44
CA ILE A 43 -10.16 3.48 -3.49
C ILE A 43 -11.66 3.57 -3.17
N GLY A 44 -12.04 4.38 -2.19
CA GLY A 44 -13.44 4.67 -1.87
C GLY A 44 -14.20 5.35 -3.01
N LEU A 45 -13.59 6.32 -3.69
CA LEU A 45 -14.18 6.98 -4.87
C LEU A 45 -14.35 6.01 -6.05
N ILE A 46 -13.37 5.15 -6.30
CA ILE A 46 -13.48 4.08 -7.31
C ILE A 46 -14.62 3.12 -6.94
N GLY A 47 -14.76 2.81 -5.65
CA GLY A 47 -15.88 2.02 -5.13
C GLY A 47 -17.23 2.74 -5.23
N TYR A 48 -17.26 4.06 -5.26
CA TYR A 48 -18.48 4.86 -5.38
C TYR A 48 -18.93 5.03 -6.84
N HIS A 49 -18.00 5.17 -7.79
CA HIS A 49 -18.34 5.34 -9.20
C HIS A 49 -18.63 4.00 -9.89
N PRO A 50 -19.85 3.76 -10.39
CA PRO A 50 -20.26 2.45 -10.93
C PRO A 50 -19.38 1.96 -12.08
N ASP A 51 -18.86 2.87 -12.92
CA ASP A 51 -18.03 2.52 -14.07
C ASP A 51 -16.61 2.06 -13.68
N THR A 52 -16.11 2.50 -12.51
CA THR A 52 -14.74 2.18 -12.06
C THR A 52 -14.71 1.06 -11.01
N ARG A 53 -15.87 0.73 -10.39
CA ARG A 53 -16.04 -0.44 -9.50
C ARG A 53 -15.63 -1.76 -10.14
N ILE A 54 -15.85 -1.91 -11.46
CA ILE A 54 -15.47 -3.12 -12.20
C ILE A 54 -13.97 -3.40 -12.06
N SER A 55 -13.15 -2.35 -12.08
CA SER A 55 -11.69 -2.48 -11.91
C SER A 55 -11.31 -3.08 -10.55
N LEU A 56 -12.03 -2.71 -9.47
CA LEU A 56 -11.82 -3.29 -8.14
C LEU A 56 -12.21 -4.78 -8.10
N TYR A 57 -13.35 -5.15 -8.67
CA TYR A 57 -13.81 -6.53 -8.67
C TYR A 57 -12.90 -7.45 -9.49
N VAL A 58 -12.51 -7.02 -10.69
CA VAL A 58 -11.62 -7.79 -11.56
C VAL A 58 -10.23 -7.93 -10.93
N GLY A 59 -9.70 -6.85 -10.35
CA GLY A 59 -8.42 -6.89 -9.63
C GLY A 59 -8.46 -7.87 -8.44
N PHE A 60 -9.54 -7.87 -7.65
CA PHE A 60 -9.69 -8.80 -6.54
C PHE A 60 -9.85 -10.25 -6.99
N ALA A 61 -10.67 -10.50 -8.02
CA ALA A 61 -10.84 -11.83 -8.61
C ALA A 61 -9.50 -12.41 -9.10
N TRP A 62 -8.67 -11.58 -9.74
CA TRP A 62 -7.35 -11.99 -10.20
C TRP A 62 -6.42 -12.39 -9.06
N ILE A 63 -6.40 -11.62 -7.96
CA ILE A 63 -5.62 -11.95 -6.75
C ILE A 63 -6.06 -13.31 -6.18
N VAL A 64 -7.38 -13.57 -6.12
CA VAL A 64 -7.90 -14.86 -5.65
C VAL A 64 -7.45 -16.00 -6.55
N VAL A 65 -7.52 -15.84 -7.88
CA VAL A 65 -7.04 -16.84 -8.84
C VAL A 65 -5.53 -17.13 -8.64
N LEU A 66 -4.72 -16.08 -8.48
CA LEU A 66 -3.28 -16.24 -8.22
C LEU A 66 -3.00 -16.96 -6.89
N LEU A 67 -3.76 -16.65 -5.83
CA LEU A 67 -3.64 -17.34 -4.55
C LEU A 67 -4.00 -18.82 -4.66
N ILE A 68 -5.07 -19.14 -5.38
CA ILE A 68 -5.47 -20.53 -5.65
C ILE A 68 -4.37 -21.25 -6.43
N GLY A 69 -3.85 -20.63 -7.49
CA GLY A 69 -2.74 -21.20 -8.28
C GLY A 69 -1.48 -21.42 -7.45
N TRP A 70 -1.16 -20.51 -6.53
CA TRP A 70 -0.04 -20.67 -5.62
C TRP A 70 -0.24 -21.81 -4.62
N ILE A 71 -1.44 -21.97 -4.06
CA ILE A 71 -1.78 -23.10 -3.19
C ILE A 71 -1.63 -24.42 -3.94
N PHE A 72 -2.11 -24.49 -5.19
CA PHE A 72 -1.97 -25.68 -6.03
C PHE A 72 -0.51 -26.03 -6.35
N LYS A 73 0.33 -25.02 -6.64
CA LYS A 73 1.77 -25.24 -6.90
C LYS A 73 2.56 -25.64 -5.65
N ARG A 74 2.08 -25.28 -4.47
CA ARG A 74 2.78 -25.53 -3.19
C ARG A 74 2.46 -26.91 -2.61
N ARG A 75 1.42 -27.59 -3.09
CA ARG A 75 1.22 -29.02 -2.88
C ARG A 75 2.04 -29.82 -3.88
#